data_AF-A0A7L1L1T8-F1
#
_entry.id   AF-A0A7L1L1T8-F1
#
_cell.length_a   1.000
_cell.length_b   1.000
_cell.length_c   1.000
_cell.angle_alpha   90.00
_cell.angle_beta   90.00
_cell.angle_gamma   90.00
#
_symmetry.space_group_name_H-M   'P 1'
#
loop_
_entity.id
_entity.type
_entity.pdbx_description
1 polymer ?
#
loop_
_entity_poly.entity_id
_entity_poly.type
_entity_poly.pdbx_seq_one_letter_code
_entity_poly.pdbx_strand_id
1 'polypeptide(L)'
;MGRTRMEEQWWKGELAADIHQTLRTKELKLPVYKAHSPQIGMRRYFIDLLTLLSNRCNLCPTARHLAIYLLDLFMDRYDITVKQLHIISFACLLLASKFEEKEDKVPKLEHLNNLAYMCNVNVVLNKKDLLRMEMLLLENFNWNLCLPTPAHYIDYYLCVSIGENDLHNGWPIISLTKIRDCLEKYAYYFLDFSVHDHTFLYFRPSLIAAACVCASRICMQISPAWTTQLELLTCYSWEHLAQCIEMMLIYYENDIKEASNIKKQVRIQHPEEEAVGNLSHQATTQVLFQHSSYHPLAQHSATLSQFQSPVQDLCSAYRDSLQAHRPSSPLAGSADSSRHSCAALEASLRPSAQTLPIAMQVALEP
;
A
#
# COMPACT_ATOMS: atom_id res chain seq x y z
N MET A 1 14.48 8.81 -37.14
CA MET A 1 14.52 9.46 -35.81
C MET A 1 13.11 9.47 -35.24
N GLY A 2 12.68 8.35 -34.66
CA GLY A 2 11.37 8.24 -34.03
C GLY A 2 11.45 8.84 -32.64
N ARG A 3 10.76 9.97 -32.40
CA ARG A 3 10.49 10.43 -31.04
C ARG A 3 9.73 9.32 -30.34
N THR A 4 10.35 8.73 -29.33
CA THR A 4 9.70 7.97 -28.27
C THR A 4 8.51 8.80 -27.80
N ARG A 5 7.30 8.37 -28.16
CA ARG A 5 6.06 8.89 -27.58
C ARG A 5 6.20 8.58 -26.09
N MET A 6 6.57 9.56 -25.27
CA MET A 6 6.46 9.43 -23.82
C MET A 6 5.02 9.00 -23.58
N GLU A 7 4.85 7.75 -23.14
CA GLU A 7 3.53 7.18 -22.93
C GLU A 7 2.78 8.07 -21.96
N GLU A 8 1.64 8.53 -22.42
CA GLU A 8 0.81 9.46 -21.69
C GLU A 8 0.24 8.70 -20.48
N GLN A 9 0.60 9.15 -19.29
CA GLN A 9 0.06 8.64 -18.04
C GLN A 9 -1.48 8.70 -18.12
N TRP A 10 -2.17 7.58 -17.90
CA TRP A 10 -3.61 7.49 -18.17
C TRP A 10 -4.42 8.55 -17.42
N TRP A 11 -3.96 8.93 -16.22
CA TRP A 11 -4.59 9.94 -15.36
C TRP A 11 -4.43 11.38 -15.86
N LYS A 12 -3.64 11.61 -16.90
CA LYS A 12 -3.50 12.91 -17.58
C LYS A 12 -4.27 12.98 -18.91
N GLY A 13 -4.77 11.86 -19.40
CA GLY A 13 -5.48 11.77 -20.66
C GLY A 13 -6.95 12.17 -20.56
N GLU A 14 -7.58 12.41 -21.71
CA GLU A 14 -9.00 12.79 -21.82
C GLU A 14 -9.96 11.73 -21.23
N LEU A 15 -9.54 10.46 -21.22
CA LEU A 15 -10.30 9.33 -20.68
C LEU A 15 -10.09 9.10 -19.17
N ALA A 16 -9.33 9.96 -18.47
CA ALA A 16 -8.98 9.73 -17.06
C ALA A 16 -10.20 9.55 -16.16
N ALA A 17 -11.25 10.35 -16.35
CA ALA A 17 -12.49 10.24 -15.57
C ALA A 17 -13.24 8.92 -15.84
N ASP A 18 -13.32 8.48 -17.10
CA ASP A 18 -13.97 7.21 -17.47
C ASP A 18 -13.20 5.99 -16.96
N ILE A 19 -11.87 6.04 -17.02
CA ILE A 19 -10.99 5.01 -16.45
C ILE A 19 -11.17 4.95 -14.94
N HIS A 20 -11.14 6.09 -14.26
CA HIS A 20 -11.40 6.18 -12.81
C HIS A 20 -12.76 5.58 -12.46
N GLN A 21 -13.83 5.98 -13.14
CA GLN A 21 -15.18 5.44 -12.91
C GLN A 21 -15.26 3.93 -13.16
N THR A 22 -14.54 3.43 -14.17
CA THR A 22 -14.45 1.99 -14.45
C THR A 22 -13.75 1.25 -13.32
N LEU A 23 -12.63 1.77 -12.81
CA LEU A 23 -11.93 1.21 -11.65
C LEU A 23 -12.84 1.20 -10.42
N ARG A 24 -13.55 2.31 -10.15
CA ARG A 24 -14.55 2.42 -9.06
C ARG A 24 -15.67 1.41 -9.19
N THR A 25 -16.11 1.11 -10.42
CA THR A 25 -17.14 0.08 -10.64
C THR A 25 -16.58 -1.32 -10.40
N LYS A 26 -15.32 -1.58 -10.79
CA LYS A 26 -14.64 -2.86 -10.56
C LYS A 26 -14.34 -3.11 -9.08
N GLU A 27 -13.98 -2.08 -8.31
CA GLU A 27 -13.63 -2.24 -6.90
C GLU A 27 -14.82 -2.75 -6.06
N LEU A 28 -16.06 -2.44 -6.46
CA LEU A 28 -17.28 -2.92 -5.80
C LEU A 28 -17.50 -4.43 -5.97
N LYS A 29 -16.82 -5.06 -6.93
CA LYS A 29 -16.92 -6.49 -7.24
C LYS A 29 -15.69 -7.27 -6.76
N LEU A 30 -14.82 -6.63 -5.97
CA LEU A 30 -13.63 -7.28 -5.44
C LEU A 30 -14.01 -8.44 -4.50
N PRO A 31 -13.23 -9.54 -4.50
CA PRO A 31 -13.44 -10.63 -3.57
C PRO A 31 -13.35 -10.15 -2.11
N VAL A 32 -14.26 -10.65 -1.27
CA VAL A 32 -14.24 -10.38 0.17
C VAL A 32 -13.06 -11.12 0.80
N TYR A 33 -12.17 -10.38 1.44
CA TYR A 33 -11.10 -10.93 2.27
C TYR A 33 -11.62 -11.20 3.68
N LYS A 34 -11.45 -12.43 4.17
CA LYS A 34 -11.99 -12.86 5.46
C LYS A 34 -10.97 -12.84 6.58
N ALA A 35 -9.67 -12.83 6.29
CA ALA A 35 -8.60 -12.91 7.29
C ALA A 35 -8.62 -14.19 8.16
N HIS A 36 -9.08 -15.32 7.62
CA HIS A 36 -9.17 -16.60 8.36
C HIS A 36 -8.08 -17.60 7.99
N SER A 37 -7.11 -17.20 7.16
CA SER A 37 -6.00 -18.04 6.73
C SER A 37 -5.20 -18.60 7.93
N PRO A 38 -4.88 -19.91 7.97
CA PRO A 38 -3.97 -20.46 8.97
C PRO A 38 -2.53 -19.94 8.78
N GLN A 39 -2.19 -19.38 7.62
CA GLN A 39 -0.88 -18.76 7.35
C GLN A 39 -0.86 -17.25 7.61
N ILE A 40 -1.92 -16.66 8.19
CA ILE A 40 -1.99 -15.21 8.44
C ILE A 40 -0.80 -14.69 9.26
N GLY A 41 -0.27 -15.50 10.19
CA GLY A 41 0.93 -15.16 10.97
C GLY A 41 2.21 -15.02 10.15
N MET A 42 2.24 -15.55 8.92
CA MET A 42 3.36 -15.44 7.99
C MET A 42 3.19 -14.29 6.98
N ARG A 43 2.01 -13.66 6.94
CA ARG A 43 1.67 -12.62 5.94
C ARG A 43 2.72 -11.51 5.91
N ARG A 44 3.14 -11.01 7.08
CA ARG A 44 4.11 -9.91 7.17
C ARG A 44 5.42 -10.25 6.45
N TYR A 45 5.96 -11.44 6.70
CA TYR A 45 7.18 -11.92 6.04
C TYR A 45 7.02 -11.94 4.51
N PHE A 46 5.91 -12.47 4.00
CA PHE A 46 5.72 -12.57 2.55
C PHE A 46 5.48 -11.22 1.88
N ILE A 47 4.87 -10.26 2.58
CA ILE A 47 4.71 -8.90 2.05
C ILE A 47 6.03 -8.16 2.03
N ASP A 48 6.84 -8.28 3.09
CA ASP A 48 8.19 -7.72 3.12
C ASP A 48 9.03 -8.35 2.00
N LEU A 49 8.93 -9.67 1.79
CA LEU A 49 9.59 -10.38 0.68
C LEU A 49 9.12 -9.87 -0.69
N LEU A 50 7.82 -9.78 -0.95
CA LEU A 50 7.29 -9.30 -2.22
C LEU A 50 7.67 -7.84 -2.49
N THR A 51 7.64 -7.00 -1.46
CA THR A 51 8.07 -5.60 -1.53
C THR A 51 9.56 -5.51 -1.88
N LEU A 52 10.41 -6.29 -1.21
CA LEU A 52 11.84 -6.36 -1.50
C LEU A 52 12.10 -6.83 -2.94
N LEU A 53 11.47 -7.93 -3.36
CA LEU A 53 11.62 -8.47 -4.72
C LEU A 53 11.14 -7.47 -5.78
N SER A 54 9.98 -6.85 -5.57
CA SER A 54 9.43 -5.80 -6.44
C SER A 54 10.41 -4.63 -6.59
N ASN A 55 11.00 -4.16 -5.48
CA ASN A 55 11.99 -3.08 -5.50
C ASN A 55 13.26 -3.47 -6.26
N ARG A 56 13.76 -4.71 -6.08
CA ARG A 56 14.94 -5.20 -6.81
C ARG A 56 14.69 -5.38 -8.31
N CYS A 57 13.47 -5.71 -8.68
CA CYS A 57 13.02 -5.78 -10.08
C CYS A 57 12.62 -4.40 -10.64
N ASN A 58 12.59 -3.34 -9.83
CA ASN A 58 12.10 -2.00 -10.19
C ASN A 58 10.69 -2.02 -10.81
N LEU A 59 9.80 -2.83 -10.23
CA LEU A 59 8.40 -2.91 -10.66
C LEU A 59 7.58 -1.73 -10.14
N CYS A 60 6.56 -1.36 -10.89
CA CYS A 60 5.62 -0.31 -10.55
C CYS A 60 4.80 -0.68 -9.30
N PRO A 61 4.28 0.34 -8.57
CA PRO A 61 3.44 0.11 -7.40
C PRO A 61 2.19 -0.72 -7.71
N THR A 62 1.58 -0.59 -8.89
CA THR A 62 0.38 -1.38 -9.25
C THR A 62 0.70 -2.87 -9.31
N ALA A 63 1.81 -3.27 -9.94
CA ALA A 63 2.29 -4.66 -9.97
C ALA A 63 2.55 -5.21 -8.57
N ARG A 64 3.23 -4.43 -7.71
CA ARG A 64 3.51 -4.83 -6.31
C ARG A 64 2.23 -5.07 -5.52
N HIS A 65 1.33 -4.10 -5.55
CA HIS A 65 0.07 -4.17 -4.80
C HIS A 65 -0.81 -5.29 -5.31
N LEU A 66 -0.87 -5.51 -6.63
CA LEU A 66 -1.62 -6.62 -7.21
C LEU A 66 -1.02 -7.96 -6.79
N ALA A 67 0.30 -8.13 -6.81
CA ALA A 67 0.97 -9.35 -6.35
C ALA A 67 0.63 -9.69 -4.90
N ILE A 68 0.69 -8.69 -4.01
CA ILE A 68 0.33 -8.84 -2.59
C ILE A 68 -1.16 -9.20 -2.45
N TYR A 69 -2.03 -8.51 -3.18
CA TYR A 69 -3.47 -8.77 -3.11
C TYR A 69 -3.85 -10.17 -3.61
N LEU A 70 -3.22 -10.64 -4.70
CA LEU A 70 -3.38 -12.01 -5.18
C LEU A 70 -2.92 -13.04 -4.14
N LEU A 71 -1.78 -12.79 -3.48
CA LEU A 71 -1.29 -13.66 -2.42
C LEU A 71 -2.24 -13.70 -1.22
N ASP A 72 -2.72 -12.54 -0.76
CA ASP A 72 -3.66 -12.44 0.36
C ASP A 72 -4.95 -13.23 0.10
N LEU A 73 -5.56 -13.04 -1.08
CA LEU A 73 -6.77 -13.76 -1.46
C LEU A 73 -6.54 -15.27 -1.60
N PHE A 74 -5.36 -15.69 -2.04
CA PHE A 74 -5.02 -17.10 -2.17
C PHE A 74 -4.80 -17.75 -0.79
N MET A 75 -4.05 -17.11 0.11
CA MET A 75 -3.85 -17.57 1.49
C MET A 75 -5.16 -17.66 2.28
N ASP A 76 -6.12 -16.77 2.02
CA ASP A 76 -7.42 -16.75 2.71
C ASP A 76 -8.34 -17.91 2.31
N ARG A 77 -8.05 -18.61 1.20
CA ARG A 77 -8.88 -19.70 0.67
C ARG A 77 -8.30 -21.09 0.87
N TYR A 78 -6.99 -21.22 1.06
CA TYR A 78 -6.31 -22.50 1.01
C TYR A 78 -5.39 -22.73 2.21
N ASP A 79 -5.26 -23.99 2.61
CA ASP A 79 -4.18 -24.42 3.48
C ASP A 79 -2.93 -24.77 2.65
N ILE A 80 -1.83 -24.06 2.87
CA ILE A 80 -0.65 -24.01 2.02
C ILE A 80 0.58 -24.23 2.90
N THR A 81 1.44 -25.16 2.48
CA THR A 81 2.72 -25.37 3.13
C THR A 81 3.67 -24.20 2.91
N VAL A 82 4.53 -23.90 3.88
CA VAL A 82 5.53 -22.80 3.79
C VAL A 82 6.35 -22.88 2.50
N LYS A 83 6.78 -24.08 2.09
CA LYS A 83 7.56 -24.28 0.86
C LYS A 83 6.77 -23.89 -0.39
N GLN A 84 5.50 -24.30 -0.48
CA GLN A 84 4.63 -23.93 -1.60
C GLN A 84 4.31 -22.44 -1.60
N LEU A 85 4.13 -21.84 -0.41
CA LEU A 85 3.78 -20.43 -0.27
C LEU A 85 4.87 -19.50 -0.83
N HIS A 86 6.16 -19.88 -0.71
CA HIS A 86 7.24 -19.17 -1.41
C HIS A 86 7.09 -19.24 -2.94
N ILE A 87 6.86 -20.42 -3.51
CA ILE A 87 6.69 -20.54 -4.97
C ILE A 87 5.46 -19.73 -5.44
N ILE A 88 4.37 -19.78 -4.67
CA ILE A 88 3.15 -19.00 -4.94
C ILE A 88 3.42 -17.50 -4.86
N SER A 89 4.20 -17.00 -3.90
CA SER A 89 4.52 -15.57 -3.82
C SER A 89 5.30 -15.09 -5.05
N PHE A 90 6.29 -15.88 -5.51
CA PHE A 90 6.99 -15.60 -6.77
C PHE A 90 6.06 -15.66 -7.99
N ALA A 91 5.11 -16.60 -8.02
CA ALA A 91 4.12 -16.71 -9.10
C ALA A 91 3.14 -15.51 -9.09
N CYS A 92 2.67 -15.05 -7.93
CA CYS A 92 1.85 -13.84 -7.80
C CYS A 92 2.60 -12.61 -8.32
N LEU A 93 3.89 -12.47 -7.95
CA LEU A 93 4.73 -11.37 -8.44
C LEU A 93 4.89 -11.42 -9.96
N LEU A 94 5.14 -12.59 -10.53
CA LEU A 94 5.32 -12.77 -11.97
C LEU A 94 4.02 -12.49 -12.74
N LEU A 95 2.88 -13.00 -12.27
CA LEU A 95 1.57 -12.74 -12.87
C LEU A 95 1.22 -11.25 -12.84
N ALA A 96 1.38 -10.60 -11.69
CA ALA A 96 1.11 -9.17 -11.57
C ALA A 96 2.06 -8.35 -12.47
N SER A 97 3.34 -8.74 -12.57
CA SER A 97 4.28 -8.11 -13.49
C SER A 97 3.84 -8.26 -14.95
N LYS A 98 3.46 -9.47 -15.38
CA LYS A 98 2.95 -9.69 -16.75
C LYS A 98 1.68 -8.90 -17.06
N PHE A 99 0.90 -8.58 -16.04
CA PHE A 99 -0.37 -7.86 -16.19
C PHE A 99 -0.18 -6.34 -16.20
N GLU A 100 0.66 -5.81 -15.31
CA GLU A 100 0.82 -4.36 -15.07
C GLU A 100 2.02 -3.73 -15.78
N GLU A 101 3.06 -4.51 -16.06
CA GLU A 101 4.30 -4.01 -16.63
C GLU A 101 4.43 -4.29 -18.13
N LYS A 102 5.32 -3.54 -18.75
CA LYS A 102 5.79 -3.85 -20.09
C LYS A 102 6.61 -5.13 -20.08
N GLU A 103 6.57 -5.83 -21.22
CA GLU A 103 7.25 -7.12 -21.38
C GLU A 103 8.76 -7.07 -21.03
N ASP A 104 9.44 -5.97 -21.32
CA ASP A 104 10.87 -5.79 -21.03
C ASP A 104 11.20 -5.67 -19.53
N LYS A 105 10.22 -5.30 -18.70
CA LYS A 105 10.34 -5.21 -17.25
C LYS A 105 9.89 -6.45 -16.50
N VAL A 106 9.23 -7.40 -17.17
CA VAL A 106 8.79 -8.65 -16.52
C VAL A 106 10.02 -9.48 -16.11
N PRO A 107 10.15 -9.85 -14.83
CA PRO A 107 11.34 -10.54 -14.35
C PRO A 107 11.43 -11.96 -14.92
N LYS A 108 12.61 -12.34 -15.40
CA LYS A 108 12.88 -13.68 -15.93
C LYS A 108 13.17 -14.66 -14.80
N LEU A 109 12.95 -15.96 -15.05
CA LEU A 109 13.16 -17.04 -14.07
C LEU A 109 14.57 -17.02 -13.44
N GLU A 110 15.61 -16.84 -14.25
CA GLU A 110 17.00 -16.78 -13.75
C GLU A 110 17.19 -15.61 -12.78
N HIS A 111 16.64 -14.44 -13.12
CA HIS A 111 16.68 -13.27 -12.24
C HIS A 111 15.94 -13.52 -10.93
N LEU A 112 14.75 -14.14 -10.97
CA LEU A 112 13.99 -14.50 -9.77
C LEU A 112 14.75 -15.49 -8.87
N ASN A 113 15.43 -16.49 -9.44
CA ASN A 113 16.28 -17.41 -8.67
C ASN A 113 17.47 -16.70 -8.01
N ASN A 114 18.12 -15.78 -8.72
CA ASN A 114 19.20 -14.97 -8.16
C ASN A 114 18.70 -14.11 -6.99
N LEU A 115 17.53 -13.50 -7.13
CA LEU A 115 16.91 -12.72 -6.05
C LEU A 115 16.51 -13.60 -4.86
N ALA A 116 15.95 -14.79 -5.09
CA ALA A 116 15.62 -15.73 -4.04
C ALA A 116 16.87 -16.10 -3.21
N TYR A 117 17.98 -16.40 -3.89
CA TYR A 117 19.27 -16.66 -3.26
C TYR A 117 19.76 -15.45 -2.44
N MET A 118 19.76 -14.24 -3.02
CA MET A 118 20.17 -13.02 -2.33
C MET A 118 19.31 -12.68 -1.10
N CYS A 119 18.03 -13.04 -1.13
CA CYS A 119 17.09 -12.82 -0.03
C CYS A 119 17.11 -13.96 1.01
N ASN A 120 18.05 -14.91 0.91
CA ASN A 120 18.14 -16.10 1.75
C ASN A 120 16.85 -16.95 1.77
N VAL A 121 16.10 -16.92 0.68
CA VAL A 121 14.92 -17.77 0.51
C VAL A 121 15.38 -19.15 0.05
N ASN A 122 15.19 -20.16 0.89
CA ASN A 122 15.59 -21.53 0.59
C ASN A 122 14.61 -22.23 -0.38
N VAL A 123 14.49 -21.68 -1.59
CA VAL A 123 13.67 -22.21 -2.69
C VAL A 123 14.43 -22.09 -4.01
N VAL A 124 14.34 -23.13 -4.83
CA VAL A 124 14.83 -23.10 -6.22
C VAL A 124 13.61 -23.16 -7.12
N LEU A 125 13.39 -22.09 -7.88
CA LEU A 125 12.29 -21.98 -8.83
C LEU A 125 12.69 -22.71 -10.11
N ASN A 126 11.92 -23.73 -10.49
CA ASN A 126 12.03 -24.33 -11.81
C ASN A 126 10.86 -23.89 -12.70
N LYS A 127 11.08 -23.90 -14.01
CA LYS A 127 10.11 -23.41 -15.00
C LYS A 127 8.78 -24.15 -14.91
N LYS A 128 8.80 -25.46 -14.70
CA LYS A 128 7.60 -26.31 -14.69
C LYS A 128 6.71 -25.97 -13.49
N ASP A 129 7.30 -25.88 -12.31
CA ASP A 129 6.57 -25.56 -11.07
C ASP A 129 6.03 -24.14 -11.09
N LEU A 130 6.82 -23.17 -11.58
CA LEU A 130 6.37 -21.79 -11.66
C LEU A 130 5.18 -21.65 -12.62
N LEU A 131 5.26 -22.24 -13.82
CA LEU A 131 4.14 -22.26 -14.77
C LEU A 131 2.90 -22.94 -14.20
N ARG A 132 3.08 -24.05 -13.45
CA ARG A 132 1.97 -24.73 -12.79
C ARG A 132 1.28 -23.84 -11.76
N MET A 133 2.05 -23.08 -10.98
CA MET A 133 1.50 -22.15 -10.00
C MET A 133 0.82 -20.94 -10.66
N GLU A 134 1.38 -20.41 -11.76
CA GLU A 134 0.72 -19.35 -12.53
C GLU A 134 -0.64 -19.80 -13.05
N MET A 135 -0.72 -21.01 -13.62
CA MET A 135 -1.99 -21.58 -14.10
C MET A 135 -3.00 -21.77 -12.96
N LEU A 136 -2.56 -22.33 -11.82
CA LEU A 136 -3.41 -22.51 -10.64
C LEU A 136 -3.98 -21.18 -10.14
N LEU A 137 -3.16 -20.13 -10.09
CA LEU A 137 -3.60 -18.80 -9.67
C LEU A 137 -4.61 -18.22 -10.69
N LEU A 138 -4.31 -18.29 -11.98
CA LEU A 138 -5.23 -17.82 -13.03
C LEU A 138 -6.59 -18.54 -12.96
N GLU A 139 -6.59 -19.86 -12.78
CA GLU A 139 -7.82 -20.64 -12.60
C GLU A 139 -8.58 -20.22 -11.34
N ASN A 140 -7.90 -20.03 -10.21
CA ASN A 140 -8.51 -19.55 -8.96
C ASN A 140 -9.16 -18.17 -9.10
N PHE A 141 -8.58 -17.29 -9.92
CA PHE A 141 -9.14 -15.96 -10.19
C PHE A 141 -10.03 -15.92 -11.44
N ASN A 142 -10.41 -17.07 -12.01
CA ASN A 142 -11.22 -17.17 -13.22
C ASN A 142 -10.67 -16.30 -14.37
N TRP A 143 -9.35 -16.24 -14.51
CA TRP A 143 -8.61 -15.44 -15.48
C TRP A 143 -8.84 -13.92 -15.37
N ASN A 144 -9.45 -13.45 -14.27
CA ASN A 144 -9.72 -12.04 -14.04
C ASN A 144 -8.70 -11.44 -13.06
N LEU A 145 -7.62 -10.89 -13.61
CA LEU A 145 -6.61 -10.13 -12.84
C LEU A 145 -6.90 -8.62 -12.79
N CYS A 146 -8.03 -8.16 -13.35
CA CYS A 146 -8.47 -6.76 -13.25
C CYS A 146 -9.00 -6.44 -11.84
N LEU A 147 -8.11 -6.44 -10.86
CA LEU A 147 -8.40 -6.25 -9.44
C LEU A 147 -7.79 -4.90 -8.99
N PRO A 148 -8.57 -3.80 -9.00
CA PRO A 148 -8.04 -2.49 -8.62
C PRO A 148 -7.47 -2.51 -7.20
N THR A 149 -6.28 -1.94 -7.05
CA THR A 149 -5.59 -1.74 -5.77
C THR A 149 -5.42 -0.24 -5.49
N PRO A 150 -5.09 0.18 -4.26
CA PRO A 150 -4.90 1.61 -3.97
C PRO A 150 -3.90 2.30 -4.90
N ALA A 151 -2.87 1.56 -5.35
CA ALA A 151 -1.86 2.05 -6.28
C ALA A 151 -2.42 2.45 -7.65
N HIS A 152 -3.58 1.91 -8.05
CA HIS A 152 -4.24 2.28 -9.30
C HIS A 152 -4.91 3.66 -9.23
N TYR A 153 -5.11 4.22 -8.03
CA TYR A 153 -5.82 5.50 -7.86
C TYR A 153 -4.89 6.65 -7.46
N ILE A 154 -3.74 6.33 -6.84
CA ILE A 154 -2.92 7.31 -6.12
C ILE A 154 -2.48 8.48 -7.00
N ASP A 155 -1.98 8.22 -8.21
CA ASP A 155 -1.48 9.27 -9.10
C ASP A 155 -2.59 10.19 -9.62
N TYR A 156 -3.78 9.61 -9.88
CA TYR A 156 -4.95 10.39 -10.29
C TYR A 156 -5.40 11.34 -9.19
N TYR A 157 -5.32 10.93 -7.92
CA TYR A 157 -5.69 11.77 -6.79
C TYR A 157 -4.62 12.80 -6.45
N LEU A 158 -3.35 12.46 -6.65
CA LEU A 158 -2.24 13.40 -6.50
C LEU A 158 -2.33 14.58 -7.46
N CYS A 159 -2.96 14.42 -8.64
CA CYS A 159 -3.13 15.51 -9.61
C CYS A 159 -3.87 16.74 -9.07
N VAL A 160 -4.79 16.55 -8.11
CA VAL A 160 -5.59 17.64 -7.50
C VAL A 160 -5.30 17.81 -6.00
N SER A 161 -4.21 17.21 -5.52
CA SER A 161 -3.90 17.15 -4.09
C SER A 161 -3.43 18.45 -3.46
N ILE A 162 -2.91 19.39 -4.27
CA ILE A 162 -2.45 20.71 -3.85
C ILE A 162 -3.18 21.78 -4.67
N GLY A 163 -3.97 22.60 -3.98
CA GLY A 163 -4.65 23.76 -4.54
C GLY A 163 -3.83 25.05 -4.44
N GLU A 164 -4.21 26.07 -5.21
CA GLU A 164 -3.54 27.38 -5.20
C GLU A 164 -3.72 28.15 -3.88
N ASN A 165 -4.85 27.91 -3.19
CA ASN A 165 -5.20 28.56 -1.93
C ASN A 165 -4.81 27.74 -0.70
N ASP A 166 -4.09 26.62 -0.88
CA ASP A 166 -3.64 25.81 0.24
C ASP A 166 -2.57 26.55 1.05
N LEU A 167 -2.63 26.39 2.37
CA LEU A 167 -1.65 26.94 3.30
C LEU A 167 -0.76 25.81 3.83
N HIS A 168 0.55 26.04 3.92
CA HIS A 168 1.52 25.16 4.55
C HIS A 168 2.02 25.80 5.85
N ASN A 169 1.81 25.14 6.99
CA ASN A 169 2.03 25.69 8.33
C ASN A 169 1.28 27.03 8.56
N GLY A 170 0.09 27.18 7.98
CA GLY A 170 -0.72 28.40 8.06
C GLY A 170 -0.28 29.55 7.15
N TRP A 171 0.77 29.37 6.34
CA TRP A 171 1.28 30.37 5.41
C TRP A 171 1.03 29.97 3.94
N PRO A 172 0.88 30.94 3.01
CA PRO A 172 0.77 30.64 1.59
C PRO A 172 1.94 29.80 1.07
N ILE A 173 1.64 28.80 0.22
CA ILE A 173 2.68 27.95 -0.36
C ILE A 173 3.52 28.77 -1.34
N ILE A 174 4.81 28.93 -1.02
CA ILE A 174 5.76 29.67 -1.87
C ILE A 174 6.29 28.81 -3.02
N SER A 175 6.44 27.49 -2.79
CA SER A 175 7.02 26.57 -3.78
C SER A 175 6.13 25.35 -3.96
N LEU A 176 5.20 25.45 -4.93
CA LEU A 176 4.25 24.38 -5.25
C LEU A 176 4.96 23.09 -5.67
N THR A 177 6.03 23.18 -6.47
CA THR A 177 6.77 22.00 -6.92
C THR A 177 7.36 21.21 -5.76
N LYS A 178 8.04 21.87 -4.82
CA LYS A 178 8.64 21.20 -3.66
C LYS A 178 7.59 20.55 -2.75
N ILE A 179 6.47 21.25 -2.52
CA ILE A 179 5.38 20.72 -1.70
C ILE A 179 4.75 19.50 -2.39
N ARG A 180 4.55 19.53 -3.72
CA ARG A 180 4.04 18.38 -4.49
C ARG A 180 5.00 17.19 -4.41
N ASP A 181 6.29 17.40 -4.64
CA ASP A 181 7.30 16.33 -4.58
C ASP A 181 7.38 15.69 -3.17
N CYS A 182 7.25 16.50 -2.12
CA CYS A 182 7.21 16.00 -0.74
C CYS A 182 5.92 15.25 -0.45
N LEU A 183 4.77 15.78 -0.87
CA LEU A 183 3.47 15.15 -0.69
C LEU A 183 3.39 13.81 -1.40
N GLU A 184 3.87 13.74 -2.64
CA GLU A 184 3.94 12.49 -3.41
C GLU A 184 4.72 11.42 -2.64
N LYS A 185 5.88 11.76 -2.05
CA LYS A 185 6.66 10.82 -1.22
C LYS A 185 5.89 10.34 0.00
N TYR A 186 5.18 11.22 0.70
CA TYR A 186 4.33 10.82 1.83
C TYR A 186 3.17 9.93 1.37
N ALA A 187 2.55 10.26 0.23
CA ALA A 187 1.43 9.50 -0.30
C ALA A 187 1.86 8.08 -0.67
N TYR A 188 3.01 7.93 -1.33
CA TYR A 188 3.61 6.64 -1.62
C TYR A 188 4.09 5.90 -0.38
N TYR A 189 4.58 6.60 0.65
CA TYR A 189 4.88 5.99 1.94
C TYR A 189 3.61 5.39 2.59
N PHE A 190 2.51 6.15 2.65
CA PHE A 190 1.24 5.64 3.18
C PHE A 190 0.64 4.53 2.32
N LEU A 191 0.88 4.59 1.00
CA LEU A 191 0.46 3.57 0.07
C LEU A 191 1.18 2.24 0.33
N ASP A 192 2.52 2.26 0.37
CA ASP A 192 3.33 1.09 0.73
C ASP A 192 3.01 0.62 2.14
N PHE A 193 2.77 1.53 3.07
CA PHE A 193 2.33 1.19 4.43
C PHE A 193 1.00 0.41 4.43
N SER A 194 0.01 0.86 3.66
CA SER A 194 -1.34 0.28 3.66
C SER A 194 -1.39 -1.21 3.30
N VAL A 195 -0.44 -1.71 2.52
CA VAL A 195 -0.42 -3.14 2.16
C VAL A 195 0.10 -4.02 3.30
N HIS A 196 0.87 -3.47 4.23
CA HIS A 196 1.49 -4.25 5.31
C HIS A 196 0.50 -4.73 6.37
N ASP A 197 -0.57 -3.98 6.63
CA ASP A 197 -1.64 -4.40 7.53
C ASP A 197 -2.89 -4.82 6.74
N HIS A 198 -3.35 -6.05 6.98
CA HIS A 198 -4.51 -6.61 6.30
C HIS A 198 -5.82 -5.92 6.71
N THR A 199 -5.84 -5.16 7.82
CA THR A 199 -7.01 -4.38 8.22
C THR A 199 -7.42 -3.36 7.15
N PHE A 200 -6.47 -2.87 6.35
CA PHE A 200 -6.78 -1.97 5.23
C PHE A 200 -7.60 -2.67 4.13
N LEU A 201 -7.58 -4.00 4.02
CA LEU A 201 -8.39 -4.75 3.05
C LEU A 201 -9.90 -4.65 3.33
N TYR A 202 -10.32 -4.17 4.51
CA TYR A 202 -11.73 -3.86 4.80
C TYR A 202 -12.21 -2.55 4.16
N PHE A 203 -11.29 -1.70 3.69
CA PHE A 203 -11.61 -0.45 3.01
C PHE A 203 -11.57 -0.64 1.49
N ARG A 204 -12.32 0.19 0.77
CA ARG A 204 -12.23 0.22 -0.69
C ARG A 204 -10.85 0.73 -1.13
N PRO A 205 -10.24 0.15 -2.18
CA PRO A 205 -8.95 0.61 -2.69
C PRO A 205 -8.88 2.11 -2.98
N SER A 206 -9.93 2.67 -3.58
CA SER A 206 -10.04 4.11 -3.84
C SER A 206 -10.11 4.95 -2.56
N LEU A 207 -10.74 4.44 -1.50
CA LEU A 207 -10.81 5.09 -0.19
C LEU A 207 -9.43 5.14 0.46
N ILE A 208 -8.69 4.02 0.42
CA ILE A 208 -7.32 3.93 0.94
C ILE A 208 -6.42 4.94 0.23
N ALA A 209 -6.46 5.01 -1.11
CA ALA A 209 -5.65 5.98 -1.85
C ALA A 209 -6.00 7.44 -1.50
N ALA A 210 -7.28 7.76 -1.34
CA ALA A 210 -7.72 9.08 -0.87
C ALA A 210 -7.22 9.38 0.55
N ALA A 211 -7.28 8.39 1.45
CA ALA A 211 -6.76 8.49 2.81
C ALA A 211 -5.24 8.69 2.81
N CYS A 212 -4.47 8.03 1.92
CA CYS A 212 -3.03 8.26 1.78
C CYS A 212 -2.73 9.73 1.44
N VAL A 213 -3.46 10.32 0.48
CA VAL A 213 -3.30 11.74 0.13
C VAL A 213 -3.66 12.63 1.32
N CYS A 214 -4.77 12.37 1.99
CA CYS A 214 -5.21 13.18 3.12
C CYS A 214 -4.25 13.11 4.31
N ALA A 215 -3.84 11.90 4.71
CA ALA A 215 -2.85 11.66 5.75
C ALA A 215 -1.53 12.38 5.44
N SER A 216 -1.09 12.37 4.17
CA SER A 216 0.09 13.12 3.71
C SER A 216 -0.06 14.63 3.95
N ARG A 217 -1.22 15.20 3.60
CA ARG A 217 -1.52 16.63 3.82
C ARG A 217 -1.50 16.97 5.31
N ILE A 218 -2.05 16.10 6.16
CA ILE A 218 -2.04 16.26 7.63
C ILE A 218 -0.59 16.25 8.17
N CYS A 219 0.21 15.24 7.82
CA CYS A 219 1.60 15.13 8.26
C CYS A 219 2.46 16.33 7.80
N MET A 220 2.15 16.89 6.64
CA MET A 220 2.82 18.08 6.10
C MET A 220 2.19 19.40 6.58
N GLN A 221 1.18 19.38 7.45
CA GLN A 221 0.48 20.58 7.92
C GLN A 221 -0.05 21.47 6.77
N ILE A 222 -0.57 20.82 5.74
CA ILE A 222 -1.25 21.47 4.61
C ILE A 222 -2.72 21.60 4.95
N SER A 223 -3.24 22.82 4.88
CA SER A 223 -4.62 23.15 5.22
C SER A 223 -5.36 23.80 4.05
N PRO A 224 -6.65 23.46 3.84
CA PRO A 224 -7.43 22.45 4.58
C PRO A 224 -6.94 21.03 4.26
N ALA A 225 -6.98 20.06 5.19
CA ALA A 225 -6.44 18.70 4.99
C ALA A 225 -7.21 17.85 3.95
N TRP A 226 -8.49 18.16 3.73
CA TRP A 226 -9.30 17.63 2.64
C TRP A 226 -10.00 18.79 1.91
N THR A 227 -9.76 18.93 0.60
CA THR A 227 -10.28 20.05 -0.21
C THR A 227 -11.56 19.68 -0.93
N THR A 228 -12.35 20.68 -1.32
CA THR A 228 -13.53 20.47 -2.17
C THR A 228 -13.15 19.83 -3.52
N GLN A 229 -11.98 20.14 -4.09
CA GLN A 229 -11.55 19.48 -5.33
C GLN A 229 -11.31 17.97 -5.14
N LEU A 230 -10.68 17.58 -4.03
CA LEU A 230 -10.48 16.17 -3.68
C LEU A 230 -11.82 15.47 -3.42
N GLU A 231 -12.75 16.12 -2.72
CA GLU A 231 -14.09 15.59 -2.49
C GLU A 231 -14.87 15.42 -3.80
N LEU A 232 -14.84 16.40 -4.71
CA LEU A 232 -15.51 16.30 -6.01
C LEU A 232 -14.90 15.21 -6.90
N LEU A 233 -13.58 15.09 -6.94
CA LEU A 233 -12.89 14.11 -7.79
C LEU A 233 -13.05 12.67 -7.27
N THR A 234 -13.05 12.48 -5.95
CA THR A 234 -13.12 11.14 -5.34
C THR A 234 -14.53 10.72 -4.94
N CYS A 235 -15.45 11.68 -4.78
CA CYS A 235 -16.77 11.52 -4.16
C CYS A 235 -16.71 11.04 -2.70
N TYR A 236 -15.60 11.31 -1.99
CA TYR A 236 -15.46 11.04 -0.57
C TYR A 236 -15.45 12.32 0.25
N SER A 237 -16.40 12.42 1.18
CA SER A 237 -16.36 13.43 2.26
C SER A 237 -15.41 12.98 3.38
N TRP A 238 -15.07 13.90 4.29
CA TRP A 238 -14.25 13.60 5.46
C TRP A 238 -14.80 12.45 6.31
N GLU A 239 -16.13 12.38 6.47
CA GLU A 239 -16.80 11.34 7.28
C GLU A 239 -16.53 9.93 6.73
N HIS A 240 -16.41 9.78 5.40
CA HIS A 240 -16.04 8.51 4.78
C HIS A 240 -14.59 8.12 5.05
N LEU A 241 -13.68 9.10 5.11
CA LEU A 241 -12.24 8.85 5.18
C LEU A 241 -11.71 8.75 6.61
N ALA A 242 -12.39 9.38 7.58
CA ALA A 242 -11.88 9.63 8.93
C ALA A 242 -11.31 8.36 9.59
N GLN A 243 -12.03 7.23 9.51
CA GLN A 243 -11.57 5.98 10.12
C GLN A 243 -10.28 5.46 9.48
N CYS A 244 -10.19 5.48 8.15
CA CYS A 244 -9.01 4.98 7.44
C CYS A 244 -7.79 5.88 7.70
N ILE A 245 -8.00 7.20 7.71
CA ILE A 245 -6.96 8.20 8.03
C ILE A 245 -6.46 8.00 9.46
N GLU A 246 -7.37 7.89 10.44
CA GLU A 246 -7.01 7.70 11.84
C GLU A 246 -6.15 6.46 12.05
N MET A 247 -6.53 5.33 11.43
CA MET A 247 -5.70 4.13 11.47
C MET A 247 -4.30 4.37 10.86
N MET A 248 -4.22 4.97 9.66
CA MET A 248 -2.92 5.26 9.02
C MET A 248 -2.01 6.09 9.92
N LEU A 249 -2.56 7.11 10.58
CA LEU A 249 -1.79 8.05 11.38
C LEU A 249 -1.37 7.45 12.73
N ILE A 250 -2.23 6.67 13.39
CA ILE A 250 -1.87 5.91 14.60
C ILE A 250 -0.68 4.98 14.31
N TYR A 251 -0.73 4.27 13.19
CA TYR A 251 0.37 3.41 12.80
C TYR A 251 1.65 4.17 12.46
N TYR A 252 1.55 5.28 11.73
CA TYR A 252 2.69 6.15 11.44
C TYR A 252 3.39 6.65 12.70
N GLU A 253 2.63 7.05 13.72
CA GLU A 253 3.19 7.45 15.01
C GLU A 253 3.91 6.29 15.71
N ASN A 254 3.38 5.07 15.60
CA ASN A 254 4.02 3.88 16.16
C ASN A 254 5.33 3.54 15.44
N ASP A 255 5.35 3.63 14.11
CA ASP A 255 6.55 3.42 13.29
C ASP A 255 7.66 4.43 13.64
N ILE A 256 7.31 5.71 13.83
CA ILE A 256 8.26 6.74 14.29
C ILE A 256 8.81 6.39 15.69
N LYS A 257 7.94 5.98 16.62
CA LYS A 257 8.35 5.61 17.99
C LYS A 257 9.32 4.43 17.96
N GLU A 258 9.02 3.39 17.19
CA GLU A 258 9.86 2.21 17.03
C GLU A 258 11.23 2.59 16.42
N ALA A 259 11.24 3.36 15.34
CA ALA A 259 12.48 3.86 14.72
C ALA A 259 13.33 4.69 15.70
N SER A 260 12.69 5.49 16.57
CA SER A 260 13.38 6.25 17.60
C SER A 260 14.01 5.36 18.69
N ASN A 261 13.37 4.26 19.03
CA ASN A 261 13.85 3.30 20.02
C ASN A 261 15.03 2.48 19.48
N ILE A 262 14.98 2.07 18.22
CA ILE A 262 16.09 1.39 17.54
C ILE A 262 17.33 2.29 17.51
N LYS A 263 17.16 3.58 17.15
CA LYS A 263 18.26 4.55 17.17
C LYS A 263 18.88 4.72 18.56
N LYS A 264 18.07 4.70 19.61
CA LYS A 264 18.56 4.75 21.00
C LYS A 264 19.31 3.47 21.36
N GLN A 265 18.82 2.29 21.00
CA GLN A 265 19.47 1.02 21.28
C GLN A 265 20.82 0.87 20.56
N VAL A 266 20.89 1.23 19.27
CA VAL A 266 22.15 1.24 18.50
C VAL A 266 23.17 2.19 19.13
N ARG A 267 22.73 3.34 19.63
CA ARG A 267 23.59 4.31 20.33
C ARG A 267 24.08 3.82 21.69
N ILE A 268 23.31 2.96 22.38
CA ILE A 268 23.70 2.36 23.67
C ILE A 268 24.67 1.18 23.46
N GLN A 269 24.65 0.51 22.31
CA GLN A 269 25.57 -0.58 21.97
C GLN A 269 26.94 -0.10 21.45
N HIS A 270 27.08 1.17 21.07
CA HIS A 270 28.37 1.80 20.72
C HIS A 270 28.75 3.01 21.62
N PRO A 271 29.09 2.84 22.91
CA PRO A 271 29.68 3.92 23.72
C PRO A 271 31.21 3.88 23.85
N GLU A 272 31.92 2.82 23.41
CA GLU A 272 33.34 2.59 23.75
C GLU A 272 34.34 2.58 22.57
N GLU A 273 34.16 3.41 21.54
CA GLU A 273 35.21 3.57 20.49
C GLU A 273 35.76 5.00 20.31
N GLU A 274 35.36 5.96 21.16
CA GLU A 274 35.97 7.31 21.19
C GLU A 274 36.76 7.56 22.49
N ALA A 275 37.59 6.60 22.91
CA ALA A 275 38.74 6.88 23.76
C ALA A 275 39.78 5.74 23.69
N VAL A 276 41.02 6.11 23.36
CA VAL A 276 42.27 5.33 23.49
C VAL A 276 42.71 4.47 22.28
N GLY A 277 43.53 5.09 21.41
CA GLY A 277 44.93 4.71 21.11
C GLY A 277 45.29 3.29 20.62
N ASN A 278 45.82 3.24 19.38
CA ASN A 278 46.93 2.43 18.83
C ASN A 278 47.16 0.94 19.23
N LEU A 279 47.45 0.14 18.17
CA LEU A 279 48.27 -1.09 18.05
C LEU A 279 47.57 -2.45 17.79
N SER A 280 47.76 -2.92 16.54
CA SER A 280 48.15 -4.26 16.05
C SER A 280 47.44 -5.56 16.51
N HIS A 281 46.97 -6.30 15.48
CA HIS A 281 47.07 -7.76 15.25
C HIS A 281 46.61 -8.78 16.34
N GLN A 282 45.61 -9.62 16.03
CA GLN A 282 45.73 -11.03 15.56
C GLN A 282 44.43 -11.84 15.77
N ALA A 283 44.30 -12.91 14.98
CA ALA A 283 43.13 -13.79 14.83
C ALA A 283 42.85 -14.74 16.02
N THR A 284 41.65 -15.34 16.10
CA THR A 284 41.35 -16.79 15.87
C THR A 284 39.94 -17.19 16.40
N THR A 285 39.34 -18.12 15.65
CA THR A 285 38.06 -18.87 15.71
C THR A 285 37.67 -19.57 17.03
N GLN A 286 36.36 -19.65 17.37
CA GLN A 286 35.56 -20.89 17.66
C GLN A 286 34.12 -20.56 18.20
N VAL A 287 33.04 -20.77 17.42
CA VAL A 287 32.01 -21.85 17.37
C VAL A 287 31.10 -22.06 18.62
N LEU A 288 29.76 -22.02 18.38
CA LEU A 288 28.66 -22.92 18.81
C LEU A 288 27.42 -22.29 19.53
N PHE A 289 26.34 -22.17 18.74
CA PHE A 289 24.89 -22.39 19.01
C PHE A 289 23.97 -21.41 19.78
N GLN A 290 22.76 -21.29 19.18
CA GLN A 290 21.44 -20.85 19.69
C GLN A 290 21.23 -19.33 19.85
N HIS A 291 20.22 -18.67 19.27
CA HIS A 291 18.87 -19.04 18.82
C HIS A 291 18.48 -18.23 17.56
N SER A 292 17.75 -18.86 16.63
CA SER A 292 17.20 -18.20 15.43
C SER A 292 16.19 -17.13 15.82
N SER A 293 16.66 -15.89 15.86
CA SER A 293 15.84 -14.69 16.02
C SER A 293 15.67 -14.11 14.63
N TYR A 294 14.44 -14.14 14.12
CA TYR A 294 14.10 -13.51 12.85
C TYR A 294 14.52 -12.04 12.89
N HIS A 295 15.50 -11.65 12.08
CA HIS A 295 15.80 -10.25 11.82
C HIS A 295 14.83 -9.73 10.77
N PRO A 296 14.09 -8.65 11.04
CA PRO A 296 13.33 -7.96 10.00
C PRO A 296 14.30 -7.53 8.90
N LEU A 297 13.95 -7.77 7.64
CA LEU A 297 14.63 -7.20 6.47
C LEU A 297 14.32 -5.69 6.42
N ALA A 298 14.84 -4.94 7.39
CA ALA A 298 14.64 -3.51 7.52
C ALA A 298 15.57 -2.77 6.57
N GLN A 299 15.09 -2.53 5.35
CA GLN A 299 15.60 -1.46 4.50
C GLN A 299 14.43 -0.56 4.06
N HIS A 300 13.71 -0.01 5.03
CA HIS A 300 12.85 1.15 4.80
C HIS A 300 13.55 2.42 5.31
N SER A 301 14.05 3.18 4.32
CA SER A 301 14.06 4.64 4.29
C SER A 301 14.78 5.39 5.42
N ALA A 302 16.07 5.66 5.20
CA ALA A 302 16.86 6.66 5.93
C ALA A 302 16.39 8.13 5.73
N THR A 303 15.21 8.36 5.13
CA THR A 303 14.79 9.68 4.62
C THR A 303 13.83 10.44 5.55
N LEU A 304 13.32 9.82 6.62
CA LEU A 304 12.21 10.38 7.44
C LEU A 304 12.64 11.16 8.70
N SER A 305 13.94 11.41 8.92
CA SER A 305 14.40 12.05 10.17
C SER A 305 14.21 13.57 10.25
N GLN A 306 13.50 14.21 9.31
CA GLN A 306 13.44 15.68 9.20
C GLN A 306 12.10 16.32 9.59
N PHE A 307 11.05 15.55 9.88
CA PHE A 307 9.72 16.12 10.13
C PHE A 307 9.07 15.45 11.35
N GLN A 308 9.07 16.14 12.49
CA GLN A 308 8.43 15.67 13.73
C GLN A 308 7.39 16.70 14.18
N SER A 309 6.12 16.30 14.23
CA SER A 309 5.01 17.00 14.87
C SER A 309 3.95 15.97 15.31
N PRO A 310 3.26 16.14 16.46
CA PRO A 310 2.25 15.20 16.93
C PRO A 310 1.00 15.24 16.05
N VAL A 311 0.60 14.09 15.50
CA VAL A 311 -0.42 13.98 14.46
C VAL A 311 -1.84 13.81 15.04
N GLN A 312 -1.96 13.26 16.24
CA GLN A 312 -3.24 13.00 16.91
C GLN A 312 -4.05 14.26 17.26
N ASP A 313 -3.36 15.36 17.62
CA ASP A 313 -4.00 16.67 17.88
C ASP A 313 -4.55 17.29 16.58
N LEU A 314 -3.89 17.03 15.44
CA LEU A 314 -4.28 17.61 14.14
C LEU A 314 -5.58 17.00 13.60
N CYS A 315 -5.82 15.71 13.79
CA CYS A 315 -7.07 15.07 13.34
C CYS A 315 -8.28 15.54 14.15
N SER A 316 -8.10 15.67 15.46
CA SER A 316 -9.14 16.17 16.37
C SER A 316 -9.40 17.65 16.12
N ALA A 317 -8.34 18.47 16.02
CA ALA A 317 -8.46 19.89 15.70
C ALA A 317 -9.06 20.14 14.31
N TYR A 318 -8.74 19.32 13.31
CA TYR A 318 -9.36 19.42 11.98
C TYR A 318 -10.85 19.02 12.02
N ARG A 319 -11.22 17.96 12.76
CA ARG A 319 -12.62 17.58 12.99
C ARG A 319 -13.39 18.71 13.67
N ASP A 320 -12.81 19.34 14.68
CA ASP A 320 -13.41 20.45 15.42
C ASP A 320 -13.52 21.72 14.55
N SER A 321 -12.52 21.99 13.71
CA SER A 321 -12.54 23.08 12.73
C SER A 321 -13.64 22.89 11.66
N LEU A 322 -13.84 21.66 11.17
CA LEU A 322 -14.95 21.34 10.26
C LEU A 322 -16.32 21.53 10.92
N GLN A 323 -16.44 21.22 12.22
CA GLN A 323 -17.68 21.41 12.98
C GLN A 323 -17.95 22.90 13.28
N ALA A 324 -16.91 23.70 13.54
CA ALA A 324 -17.01 25.14 13.77
C ALA A 324 -17.50 25.91 12.53
N HIS A 325 -17.32 25.37 11.32
CA HIS A 325 -17.79 25.96 10.06
C HIS A 325 -19.17 25.46 9.60
N ARG A 326 -19.93 24.70 10.40
CA ARG A 326 -21.36 24.47 10.13
C ARG A 326 -22.17 25.69 10.60
N PRO A 327 -22.73 26.54 9.71
CA PRO A 327 -23.68 27.54 10.15
C PRO A 327 -24.93 26.82 10.69
N SER A 328 -25.30 27.16 11.92
CA SER A 328 -26.57 26.77 12.52
C SER A 328 -27.69 27.23 11.59
N SER A 329 -28.40 26.31 10.95
CA SER A 329 -29.50 26.64 10.03
C SER A 329 -30.64 27.33 10.76
N PRO A 330 -31.21 28.42 10.21
CA PRO A 330 -32.62 28.70 10.33
C PRO A 330 -33.35 28.28 9.04
N LEU A 331 -34.40 27.48 9.25
CA LEU A 331 -35.63 27.28 8.47
C LEU A 331 -35.73 27.79 7.01
N ALA A 332 -36.02 26.81 6.13
CA ALA A 332 -36.95 26.82 4.99
C ALA A 332 -36.84 27.88 3.87
N GLY A 333 -36.60 27.39 2.65
CA GLY A 333 -36.88 28.10 1.40
C GLY A 333 -36.46 27.27 0.19
N SER A 334 -37.43 26.85 -0.62
CA SER A 334 -37.26 26.03 -1.83
C SER A 334 -36.51 26.73 -2.95
N ALA A 335 -35.63 26.01 -3.67
CA ALA A 335 -35.47 26.12 -5.12
C ALA A 335 -34.68 24.92 -5.67
N ASP A 336 -35.25 24.29 -6.69
CA ASP A 336 -34.67 23.25 -7.55
C ASP A 336 -33.48 23.75 -8.37
N SER A 337 -32.44 22.92 -8.50
CA SER A 337 -31.79 22.63 -9.79
C SER A 337 -30.72 21.53 -9.68
N SER A 338 -30.94 20.46 -10.47
CA SER A 338 -29.97 19.51 -11.04
C SER A 338 -28.90 18.89 -10.12
N ARG A 339 -29.29 17.81 -9.42
CA ARG A 339 -28.38 16.78 -8.89
C ARG A 339 -28.69 15.44 -9.57
N HIS A 340 -28.07 15.19 -10.71
CA HIS A 340 -27.99 13.85 -11.27
C HIS A 340 -26.53 13.43 -11.36
N SER A 341 -26.20 12.29 -10.75
CA SER A 341 -24.94 11.51 -10.81
C SER A 341 -24.19 11.30 -9.48
N CYS A 342 -24.87 11.18 -8.33
CA CYS A 342 -24.23 10.62 -7.11
C CYS A 342 -25.15 9.80 -6.19
N ALA A 343 -26.47 9.78 -6.42
CA ALA A 343 -27.42 9.15 -5.49
C ALA A 343 -27.53 7.61 -5.57
N ALA A 344 -26.77 6.94 -6.44
CA ALA A 344 -26.96 5.50 -6.70
C ALA A 344 -26.06 4.56 -5.85
N LEU A 345 -25.19 5.08 -4.98
CA LEU A 345 -24.18 4.26 -4.27
C LEU A 345 -24.49 3.98 -2.78
N GLU A 346 -25.60 4.47 -2.23
CA GLU A 346 -25.93 4.33 -0.80
C GLU A 346 -26.67 3.04 -0.42
N ALA A 347 -27.11 2.21 -1.38
CA ALA A 347 -28.09 1.16 -1.11
C ALA A 347 -27.55 -0.26 -0.80
N SER A 348 -26.25 -0.49 -0.66
CA SER A 348 -25.70 -1.86 -0.50
C SER A 348 -24.79 -2.06 0.72
N LEU A 349 -25.17 -1.49 1.85
CA LEU A 349 -24.61 -1.79 3.18
C LEU A 349 -25.52 -2.76 3.94
N ARG A 350 -25.52 -4.04 3.58
CA ARG A 350 -25.90 -5.19 4.45
C ARG A 350 -25.73 -6.52 3.71
N PRO A 351 -24.86 -7.45 4.15
CA PRO A 351 -24.84 -8.81 3.62
C PRO A 351 -25.89 -9.67 4.32
N SER A 352 -26.82 -10.24 3.55
CA SER A 352 -27.66 -11.36 3.97
C SER A 352 -26.83 -12.65 3.91
N ALA A 353 -26.65 -13.31 5.06
CA ALA A 353 -25.96 -14.59 5.17
C ALA A 353 -26.84 -15.73 4.61
N GLN A 354 -26.32 -16.46 3.62
CA GLN A 354 -26.78 -17.82 3.31
C GLN A 354 -25.56 -18.71 3.09
N THR A 355 -25.38 -19.65 4.00
CA THR A 355 -24.37 -20.69 4.03
C THR A 355 -24.84 -21.90 3.22
N LEU A 356 -24.01 -22.39 2.29
CA LEU A 356 -24.09 -23.75 1.75
C LEU A 356 -22.67 -24.36 1.72
N PRO A 357 -22.49 -25.62 2.13
CA PRO A 357 -21.17 -26.24 2.19
C PRO A 357 -20.86 -27.00 0.91
N ILE A 358 -19.66 -26.81 0.35
CA ILE A 358 -19.05 -27.77 -0.57
C ILE A 358 -17.61 -27.97 -0.12
N ALA A 359 -17.34 -29.15 0.44
CA ALA A 359 -16.01 -29.66 0.68
C ALA A 359 -15.51 -30.32 -0.61
N MET A 360 -14.36 -29.88 -1.13
CA MET A 360 -13.55 -30.67 -2.05
C MET A 360 -12.17 -30.84 -1.45
N GLN A 361 -11.89 -32.07 -1.00
CA GLN A 361 -10.54 -32.56 -0.74
C GLN A 361 -9.87 -32.82 -2.09
N VAL A 362 -8.75 -32.15 -2.34
CA VAL A 362 -7.84 -32.53 -3.44
C VAL A 362 -6.74 -33.37 -2.82
N ALA A 363 -6.82 -34.69 -3.01
CA ALA A 363 -5.74 -35.61 -2.74
C ALA A 363 -4.69 -35.51 -3.85
N LEU A 364 -3.45 -35.22 -3.49
CA LEU A 364 -2.28 -35.44 -4.33
C LEU A 364 -1.67 -36.77 -3.88
N GLU A 365 -1.80 -37.80 -4.72
CA GLU A 365 -1.07 -39.05 -4.56
C GLU A 365 0.39 -38.92 -5.04
N PRO A 366 1.28 -39.80 -4.53
CA PRO A 366 2.67 -39.46 -4.18
C PRO A 366 3.69 -39.34 -5.32
#